data_AF-B9Z512-F1
#
_entry.id   AF-B9Z512-F1
#
_cell.length_a   1.000
_cell.length_b   1.000
_cell.length_c   1.000
_cell.angle_alpha   90.00
_cell.angle_beta   90.00
_cell.angle_gamma   90.00
#
_symmetry.space_group_name_H-M   'P 1'
#
loop_
_entity.id
_entity.type
_entity.pdbx_description
1 polymer ?
#
loop_
_entity_poly.entity_id
_entity_poly.type
_entity_poly.pdbx_seq_one_letter_code
_entity_poly.pdbx_strand_id
1 'polypeptide(L)' 'MSYGKYKHVHQTDRPVLRPAPPLTPAQRARAAKMRDQWRQHFGDDSFIRELVDAGLIHGWRDVQSVTPITEDPSDDHA' A
#
# COMPACT_ATOMS: atom_id res chain seq x y z
N MET A 1 29.43 -21.09 16.81
CA MET A 1 28.36 -20.07 16.86
C MET A 1 27.11 -20.66 16.21
N SER A 2 26.01 -20.85 16.94
CA SER A 2 24.74 -21.32 16.37
C SER A 2 23.80 -20.12 16.23
N TYR A 3 23.53 -19.70 15.00
CA TYR A 3 22.58 -18.62 14.70
C TYR A 3 21.17 -19.15 14.95
N GLY A 4 20.74 -19.02 16.20
CA GLY A 4 19.44 -19.46 16.66
C GLY A 4 18.32 -18.66 16.01
N LYS A 5 17.55 -19.37 15.18
CA LYS A 5 16.10 -19.22 15.00
C LYS A 5 15.61 -17.78 14.89
N TYR A 6 15.56 -17.27 13.66
CA TYR A 6 14.55 -16.28 13.31
C TYR A 6 13.19 -16.89 13.64
N LYS A 7 12.57 -16.42 14.73
CA LYS A 7 11.21 -16.78 15.07
C LYS A 7 10.35 -16.24 13.94
N HIS A 8 9.70 -17.14 13.20
CA HIS A 8 8.60 -16.80 12.33
C HIS A 8 7.59 -16.04 13.20
N VAL A 9 7.57 -14.72 13.04
CA VAL A 9 6.63 -13.87 13.73
C VAL A 9 5.25 -14.33 13.28
N HIS A 10 4.49 -14.77 14.27
CA HIS A 10 3.20 -15.39 14.18
C HIS A 10 2.27 -14.69 13.17
N GLN A 11 1.88 -15.44 12.14
CA GLN A 11 0.83 -15.09 11.18
C GLN A 11 -0.56 -14.89 11.85
N THR A 12 -0.67 -15.17 13.15
CA THR A 12 -1.89 -15.14 13.97
C THR A 12 -2.21 -13.79 14.62
N ASP A 13 -1.33 -12.79 14.55
CA ASP A 13 -1.60 -11.43 15.06
C ASP A 13 -1.84 -10.44 13.89
N ARG A 14 -2.50 -10.90 12.82
CA ARG A 14 -2.94 -9.98 11.76
C ARG A 14 -3.96 -9.01 12.37
N PRO A 15 -3.72 -7.68 12.33
CA PRO A 15 -4.76 -6.74 12.70
C PRO A 15 -5.93 -6.93 11.74
N VAL A 16 -6.99 -7.57 12.22
CA VAL A 16 -8.22 -7.69 11.45
C VAL A 16 -8.84 -6.31 11.43
N LEU A 17 -8.71 -5.61 10.30
CA LEU A 17 -9.38 -4.33 10.14
C LEU A 17 -10.89 -4.55 10.32
N ARG A 18 -11.50 -3.75 11.19
CA ARG A 18 -12.95 -3.74 11.35
C ARG A 18 -13.61 -3.53 9.98
N PRO A 19 -14.76 -4.16 9.70
CA PRO A 19 -15.41 -4.03 8.39
C PRO A 19 -15.61 -2.55 8.06
N ALA A 20 -15.00 -2.11 6.96
CA ALA A 20 -15.10 -0.73 6.54
C ALA A 20 -16.54 -0.40 6.11
N PRO A 21 -17.01 0.83 6.41
CA PRO A 21 -18.32 1.27 5.95
C PRO A 21 -18.42 1.19 4.41
N PRO A 22 -19.65 1.09 3.88
CA PRO A 22 -19.87 1.08 2.44
C PRO A 22 -19.32 2.35 1.79
N LEU A 23 -18.65 2.19 0.66
CA LEU A 23 -18.04 3.30 -0.05
C LEU A 23 -19.10 4.17 -0.73
N THR A 24 -19.00 5.48 -0.50
CA THR A 24 -19.76 6.45 -1.29
C THR A 24 -19.32 6.41 -2.76
N PRO A 25 -20.16 6.85 -3.71
CA PRO A 25 -19.78 6.91 -5.13
C PRO A 25 -18.50 7.71 -5.37
N ALA A 26 -18.30 8.83 -4.65
CA ALA A 26 -17.10 9.65 -4.75
C ALA A 26 -15.84 8.91 -4.27
N GLN A 27 -15.94 8.13 -3.18
CA GLN A 27 -14.82 7.32 -2.70
C GLN A 27 -14.48 6.18 -3.68
N ARG A 28 -15.48 5.58 -4.32
CA ARG A 28 -15.25 4.59 -5.39
C ARG A 28 -14.52 5.20 -6.60
N ALA A 29 -14.94 6.39 -7.03
CA ALA A 29 -14.29 7.11 -8.12
C ALA A 29 -12.83 7.46 -7.78
N ARG A 30 -12.57 7.92 -6.54
CA ARG A 30 -11.20 8.17 -6.07
C ARG A 30 -10.35 6.90 -6.07
N ALA A 31 -10.85 5.81 -5.51
CA ALA A 31 -10.15 4.53 -5.46
C ALA A 31 -9.77 4.02 -6.86
N ALA A 32 -10.69 4.15 -7.83
CA ALA A 32 -10.40 3.83 -9.23
C ALA A 32 -9.29 4.73 -9.80
N LYS A 33 -9.36 6.05 -9.58
CA LYS A 33 -8.33 6.99 -10.03
C LYS A 33 -6.95 6.65 -9.45
N MET A 34 -6.86 6.34 -8.16
CA MET A 34 -5.60 5.97 -7.51
C MET A 34 -5.02 4.67 -8.09
N ARG A 35 -5.88 3.67 -8.34
CA ARG A 35 -5.47 2.43 -8.99
C ARG A 35 -4.89 2.68 -10.37
N ASP A 36 -5.54 3.53 -11.16
CA ASP A 36 -5.11 3.81 -12.51
C ASP A 36 -3.80 4.64 -12.51
N GLN A 37 -3.64 5.60 -11.59
CA GLN A 37 -2.38 6.33 -11.39
C GLN A 37 -1.24 5.40 -10.95
N TRP A 38 -1.50 4.49 -10.01
CA TRP A 38 -0.50 3.50 -9.61
C TRP A 38 -0.07 2.62 -10.78
N ARG A 39 -1.01 2.13 -11.58
CA ARG A 39 -0.69 1.35 -12.78
C ARG A 39 0.15 2.11 -13.80
N GLN A 40 -0.06 3.41 -13.92
CA GLN A 40 0.74 4.25 -14.83
C GLN A 40 2.18 4.42 -14.34
N HIS A 41 2.41 4.55 -13.03
CA HIS A 41 3.73 4.79 -12.46
C HIS A 41 4.52 3.52 -12.13
N PHE A 42 3.84 2.49 -11.62
CA PHE A 42 4.44 1.27 -11.06
C PHE A 42 4.05 -0.01 -11.81
N GLY A 43 3.10 0.06 -12.76
CA GLY A 43 2.65 -1.12 -13.51
C GLY A 43 1.69 -2.02 -12.72
N ASP A 44 1.72 -3.32 -13.01
CA ASP A 44 0.88 -4.33 -12.35
C ASP A 44 1.58 -4.90 -11.11
N ASP A 45 1.76 -4.04 -10.11
CA ASP A 45 2.48 -4.35 -8.88
C ASP A 45 1.54 -4.91 -7.79
N SER A 46 2.00 -5.94 -7.05
CA SER A 46 1.22 -6.65 -6.04
C SER A 46 1.15 -5.95 -4.68
N PHE A 47 1.85 -4.84 -4.47
CA PHE A 47 2.03 -4.22 -3.17
C PHE A 47 0.70 -3.85 -2.48
N ILE A 48 -0.23 -3.22 -3.20
CA ILE A 48 -1.54 -2.87 -2.62
C ILE A 48 -2.32 -4.14 -2.22
N ARG A 49 -2.17 -5.23 -2.96
CA ARG A 49 -2.79 -6.52 -2.61
C ARG A 49 -2.15 -7.13 -1.37
N GLU A 50 -0.84 -7.01 -1.22
CA GLU A 50 -0.10 -7.47 -0.03
C GLU A 50 -0.49 -6.67 1.21
N LEU A 51 -0.67 -5.35 1.11
CA LEU A 51 -1.14 -4.52 2.22
C LEU A 51 -2.58 -4.87 2.64
N VAL A 52 -3.44 -5.23 1.67
CA VAL A 52 -4.79 -5.73 1.97
C VAL A 52 -4.74 -7.08 2.67
N ASP A 53 -3.92 -8.01 2.17
CA ASP A 53 -3.76 -9.33 2.79
C ASP A 53 -3.17 -9.22 4.21
N ALA A 54 -2.22 -8.31 4.41
CA ALA A 54 -1.66 -8.00 5.72
C ALA A 54 -2.65 -7.33 6.69
N GLY A 55 -3.84 -6.92 6.23
CA GLY A 55 -4.81 -6.22 7.06
C GLY A 55 -4.36 -4.82 7.45
N LEU A 56 -3.53 -4.18 6.63
CA LEU A 56 -3.05 -2.81 6.88
C LEU A 56 -3.97 -1.77 6.23
N ILE A 57 -4.60 -2.13 5.11
CA ILE A 57 -5.57 -1.29 4.41
C ILE A 57 -6.78 -2.10 3.91
N HIS A 58 -7.88 -1.41 3.66
CA HIS A 58 -9.10 -1.90 3.00
C HIS A 58 -9.04 -1.83 1.47
N GLY A 59 -7.84 -1.63 0.92
CA GLY A 59 -7.54 -1.52 -0.51
C GLY A 59 -7.43 -0.09 -0.99
N TRP A 60 -7.74 0.12 -2.27
CA TRP A 60 -7.60 1.42 -2.96
C TRP A 60 -8.37 2.58 -2.34
N ARG A 61 -9.32 2.32 -1.43
CA ARG A 61 -10.06 3.35 -0.70
C ARG A 61 -9.20 4.13 0.29
N ASP A 62 -8.16 3.49 0.82
CA ASP A 62 -7.28 4.09 1.84
C ASP A 62 -6.07 4.80 1.18
N VAL A 63 -5.87 4.58 -0.12
CA VAL A 63 -4.83 5.25 -0.90
C VAL A 63 -5.25 6.70 -1.13
N GLN A 64 -4.50 7.64 -0.58
CA GLN A 64 -4.82 9.06 -0.68
C GLN A 64 -4.18 9.75 -1.89
N SER A 65 -2.94 9.39 -2.18
CA SER A 65 -2.13 9.91 -3.27
C SER A 65 -1.14 8.84 -3.73
N VAL A 66 -0.74 8.93 -5.01
CA VAL A 66 0.29 8.11 -5.61
C VAL A 66 1.30 9.06 -6.24
N THR A 67 2.48 9.14 -5.66
CA THR A 67 3.57 10.01 -6.13
C THR A 67 4.81 9.15 -6.37
N PRO A 68 5.28 9.04 -7.63
CA PRO A 68 6.54 8.36 -7.89
C PRO A 68 7.68 9.11 -7.18
N ILE A 69 8.59 8.37 -6.57
CA ILE A 69 9.83 8.95 -6.05
C ILE A 69 10.73 9.16 -7.26
N THR A 70 10.64 10.33 -7.88
CA THR A 70 11.68 10.80 -8.78
C THR A 70 12.80 11.32 -7.89
N GLU A 71 13.94 10.64 -7.89
CA GLU A 71 15.20 11.25 -7.46
C GLU A 71 15.36 12.50 -8.33
N ASP A 72 15.18 13.68 -7.74
CA ASP A 72 15.58 14.93 -8.37
C ASP A 72 17.07 15.09 -8.00
N PRO A 73 18.02 14.90 -8.93
CA PRO A 73 19.42 15.21 -8.68
C PRO A 73 19.63 16.74 -8.74
N SER A 74 18.88 17.49 -7.94
CA SER A 74 19.06 18.95 -7.78
C SER A 74 19.37 19.30 -6.33
N ASP A 75 20.38 18.63 -5.77
CA ASP A 75 21.22 19.21 -4.73
C ASP A 75 22.51 19.67 -5.41
N ASP A 76 22.38 20.68 -6.27
CA ASP A 76 23.54 21.38 -6.85
C ASP A 76 23.88 22.53 -5.90
N HIS A 77 25.01 22.35 -5.23
CA HIS A 77 25.68 23.35 -4.40
C HIS A 77 25.82 24.69 -5.12
N ALA A 78 25.39 25.78 -4.48
CA ALA A 78 25.92 27.12 -4.73
C ALA A 78 25.98 27.93 -3.43
#